data_AF-A0A7J4J9J2-F1
#
_entry.id   AF-A0A7J4J9J2-F1
#
_cell.length_a   1.000
_cell.length_b   1.000
_cell.length_c   1.000
_cell.angle_alpha   90.00
_cell.angle_beta   90.00
_cell.angle_gamma   90.00
#
_symmetry.space_group_name_H-M   'P 1'
#
loop_
_entity.id
_entity.type
_entity.pdbx_description
1 polymer ?
#
loop_
_entity_poly.entity_id
_entity_poly.type
_entity_poly.pdbx_seq_one_letter_code
_entity_poly.pdbx_strand_id
1 'polypeptide(L)'
;MSLQDLERAIEIHSENIKLATQKHIAEEAAQQATQACMVDYENSLKEKKLQIAKKIFVWVSDFAATDIYKKMLAVISTGGVHIYGGGWGHEVPHNEGFGIWSRLSVRPDGTLCYFAGFKYAGGKQTEFATPEQLADGLNHTYLSRLLNKIETEEVYSIMQNWHFRR
;
A
#
# COMPACT_ATOMS: atom_id res chain seq x y z
N MET A 1 -14.24 0.37 54.89
CA MET A 1 -14.88 0.49 53.57
C MET A 1 -16.36 0.31 53.79
N SER A 2 -17.13 1.37 53.59
CA SER A 2 -18.58 1.42 53.83
C SER A 2 -19.35 1.17 52.53
N LEU A 3 -20.65 0.87 52.64
CA LEU A 3 -21.55 0.78 51.48
C LEU A 3 -21.55 2.08 50.65
N GLN A 4 -21.47 3.24 51.31
CA GLN A 4 -21.37 4.55 50.64
C GLN A 4 -20.06 4.72 49.86
N ASP A 5 -18.94 4.18 50.37
CA ASP A 5 -17.67 4.20 49.64
C ASP A 5 -17.75 3.34 48.35
N LEU A 6 -18.49 2.23 48.42
CA LEU A 6 -18.69 1.34 47.28
C LEU A 6 -19.62 1.95 46.22
N GLU A 7 -20.73 2.57 46.64
CA GLU A 7 -21.66 3.29 45.75
C GLU A 7 -20.94 4.40 44.99
N ARG A 8 -20.13 5.20 45.70
CA ARG A 8 -19.33 6.27 45.09
C ARG A 8 -18.29 5.72 44.10
N ALA A 9 -17.66 4.59 44.40
CA ALA A 9 -16.70 3.97 43.50
C ALA A 9 -17.37 3.46 42.20
N ILE A 10 -18.58 2.92 42.30
CA ILE A 10 -19.38 2.46 41.15
C ILE A 10 -19.79 3.63 40.26
N GLU A 11 -20.22 4.75 40.84
CA GLU A 11 -20.55 5.97 40.09
C GLU A 11 -19.34 6.49 39.31
N ILE A 12 -18.19 6.66 39.98
CA ILE A 12 -16.94 7.12 39.34
C ILE A 12 -16.53 6.18 38.21
N HIS A 13 -16.61 4.87 38.41
CA HIS A 13 -16.26 3.91 37.37
C HIS A 13 -17.21 4.00 36.17
N SER A 14 -18.51 4.16 36.42
CA SER A 14 -19.54 4.29 35.38
C SER A 14 -19.34 5.58 34.56
N GLU A 15 -18.99 6.69 35.21
CA GLU A 15 -18.65 7.95 34.54
C GLU A 15 -17.39 7.82 33.69
N ASN A 16 -16.35 7.15 34.20
CA ASN A 16 -15.11 6.90 33.45
C ASN A 16 -15.36 6.06 32.20
N ILE A 17 -16.21 5.03 32.27
CA ILE A 17 -16.60 4.24 31.09
C ILE A 17 -17.33 5.11 30.05
N LYS A 18 -18.26 5.96 30.49
CA LYS A 18 -18.99 6.87 29.58
C LYS A 18 -18.03 7.84 28.89
N LEU A 19 -17.11 8.44 29.64
CA LEU A 19 -16.08 9.34 29.10
C LEU A 19 -15.14 8.64 28.12
N ALA A 20 -14.67 7.43 28.44
CA ALA A 20 -13.83 6.64 27.56
C ALA A 20 -14.56 6.27 26.25
N THR A 21 -15.84 5.93 26.34
CA THR A 21 -16.69 5.62 25.18
C THR A 21 -16.89 6.85 24.30
N GLN A 22 -17.21 8.01 24.88
CA GLN A 22 -17.34 9.26 24.15
C GLN A 22 -16.04 9.67 23.46
N LYS A 23 -14.91 9.50 24.14
CA LYS A 23 -13.58 9.76 23.57
C LYS A 23 -13.30 8.84 22.37
N HIS A 24 -13.57 7.54 22.50
CA HIS A 24 -13.38 6.59 21.39
C HIS A 24 -14.23 6.96 20.18
N ILE A 25 -15.52 7.27 20.38
CA ILE A 25 -16.42 7.69 19.29
C ILE A 25 -15.89 8.96 18.60
N ALA A 26 -15.41 9.94 19.39
CA ALA A 26 -14.85 11.18 18.84
C ALA A 26 -13.55 10.93 18.05
N GLU A 27 -12.68 10.03 18.52
CA GLU A 27 -11.45 9.62 17.83
C GLU A 27 -11.77 8.89 16.52
N GLU A 28 -12.72 7.95 16.53
CA GLU A 28 -13.18 7.26 15.32
C GLU A 28 -13.78 8.23 14.31
N ALA A 29 -14.62 9.17 14.74
CA ALA A 29 -15.21 10.18 13.87
C ALA A 29 -14.13 11.10 13.27
N ALA A 30 -13.13 11.51 14.04
CA ALA A 30 -12.01 12.31 13.56
C ALA A 30 -11.14 11.55 12.55
N GLN A 31 -10.90 10.25 12.79
CA GLN A 31 -10.21 9.37 11.84
C GLN A 31 -10.99 9.22 10.53
N GLN A 32 -12.31 9.00 10.60
CA GLN A 32 -13.17 8.93 9.42
C GLN A 32 -13.19 10.23 8.62
N ALA A 33 -13.28 11.38 9.29
CA ALA A 33 -13.23 12.69 8.62
C ALA A 33 -11.87 12.91 7.92
N THR A 34 -10.76 12.55 8.58
CA THR A 34 -9.43 12.60 7.99
C THR A 34 -9.33 11.69 6.76
N GLN A 35 -9.85 10.48 6.88
CA GLN A 35 -9.88 9.50 5.81
C GLN A 35 -10.66 10.01 4.58
N ALA A 36 -11.85 10.57 4.79
CA ALA A 36 -12.67 11.14 3.74
C ALA A 36 -11.96 12.28 3.00
N CYS A 37 -11.34 13.20 3.74
CA CYS A 37 -10.54 14.30 3.17
C CYS A 37 -9.39 13.77 2.30
N MET A 38 -8.71 12.70 2.74
CA MET A 38 -7.63 12.10 1.97
C MET A 38 -8.13 11.35 0.73
N VAL A 39 -9.32 10.74 0.78
CA VAL A 39 -9.97 10.14 -0.39
C VAL A 39 -10.32 11.22 -1.41
N ASP A 40 -10.88 12.35 -0.98
CA ASP A 40 -11.18 13.48 -1.86
C ASP A 40 -9.91 14.06 -2.49
N TYR A 41 -8.83 14.15 -1.70
CA TYR A 41 -7.52 14.53 -2.21
C TYR A 41 -7.00 13.54 -3.27
N GLU A 42 -7.05 12.23 -3.02
CA GLU A 42 -6.65 11.21 -3.99
C GLU A 42 -7.52 11.24 -5.26
N ASN A 43 -8.82 11.50 -5.12
CA ASN A 43 -9.73 11.69 -6.26
C ASN A 43 -9.34 12.91 -7.09
N SER A 44 -8.93 14.01 -6.46
CA SER A 44 -8.43 15.20 -7.17
C SER A 44 -7.16 14.93 -7.98
N LEU A 45 -6.39 13.88 -7.62
CA LEU A 45 -5.17 13.47 -8.29
C LEU A 45 -5.37 12.42 -9.38
N LYS A 46 -6.61 12.01 -9.68
CA LYS A 46 -6.91 10.91 -10.60
C LYS A 46 -6.20 11.04 -11.95
N GLU A 47 -6.26 12.21 -12.57
CA GLU A 47 -5.60 12.45 -13.86
C GLU A 47 -4.07 12.35 -13.72
N LYS A 48 -3.49 12.93 -12.68
CA LYS A 48 -2.04 12.85 -12.43
C LYS A 48 -1.59 11.41 -12.20
N LYS A 49 -2.36 10.63 -11.43
CA LYS A 49 -2.11 9.20 -11.21
C LYS A 49 -2.17 8.41 -12.51
N LEU A 50 -3.14 8.69 -13.37
CA LEU A 50 -3.23 8.07 -14.69
C LEU A 50 -2.00 8.37 -15.56
N GLN A 51 -1.51 9.62 -15.56
CA GLN A 51 -0.29 9.98 -16.30
C GLN A 51 0.94 9.24 -15.77
N ILE A 52 1.08 9.11 -14.45
CA ILE A 52 2.15 8.32 -13.83
C ILE A 52 2.03 6.84 -14.22
N ALA A 53 0.83 6.27 -14.12
CA ALA A 53 0.56 4.88 -14.46
C ALA A 53 0.89 4.58 -15.92
N LYS A 54 0.55 5.48 -16.85
CA LYS A 54 0.91 5.34 -18.27
C LYS A 54 2.43 5.26 -18.48
N LYS A 55 3.20 6.14 -17.83
CA LYS A 55 4.67 6.09 -17.89
C LYS A 55 5.23 4.77 -17.34
N ILE A 56 4.68 4.29 -16.22
CA ILE A 56 5.06 2.99 -15.64
C ILE A 56 4.78 1.87 -16.63
N PHE A 57 3.60 1.84 -17.27
CA PHE A 57 3.26 0.80 -18.25
C PHE A 57 4.13 0.82 -19.50
N VAL A 58 4.52 1.99 -19.99
CA VAL A 58 5.50 2.10 -21.08
C VAL A 58 6.82 1.44 -20.67
N TRP A 59 7.35 1.81 -19.51
CA TRP A 59 8.58 1.19 -18.99
C TRP A 59 8.44 -0.32 -18.76
N VAL A 60 7.30 -0.79 -18.25
CA VAL A 60 7.02 -2.22 -18.05
C VAL A 60 7.05 -2.97 -19.37
N SER A 61 6.43 -2.42 -20.41
CA SER A 61 6.44 -3.00 -21.75
C SER A 61 7.86 -3.09 -22.31
N ASP A 62 8.62 -2.01 -22.21
CA ASP A 62 10.01 -1.95 -22.69
C ASP A 62 10.90 -2.95 -21.93
N PHE A 63 10.76 -3.01 -20.60
CA PHE A 63 11.49 -3.94 -19.75
C PHE A 63 11.15 -5.40 -20.05
N ALA A 64 9.85 -5.74 -20.18
CA ALA A 64 9.38 -7.08 -20.48
C ALA A 64 9.85 -7.60 -21.84
N ALA A 65 10.09 -6.70 -22.80
CA ALA A 65 10.64 -7.05 -24.11
C ALA A 65 12.14 -7.44 -24.08
N THR A 66 12.86 -7.07 -23.01
CA THR A 66 14.31 -7.32 -22.93
C THR A 66 14.66 -8.80 -22.72
N ASP A 67 15.82 -9.21 -23.24
CA ASP A 67 16.35 -10.56 -22.97
C ASP A 67 16.78 -10.75 -21.51
N ILE A 68 17.09 -9.65 -20.80
CA ILE A 68 17.39 -9.68 -19.37
C ILE A 68 16.16 -10.12 -18.60
N TYR A 69 14.98 -9.56 -18.89
CA TYR A 69 13.74 -9.97 -18.25
C TYR A 69 13.44 -11.46 -18.43
N LYS A 70 13.59 -11.97 -19.66
CA LYS A 70 13.41 -13.41 -19.96
C LYS A 70 14.37 -14.30 -19.16
N LYS A 71 15.64 -13.89 -19.05
CA LYS A 71 16.65 -14.59 -18.23
C LYS A 71 16.29 -14.56 -16.75
N MET A 72 15.80 -13.44 -16.23
CA MET A 72 15.35 -13.31 -14.85
C MET A 72 14.16 -14.23 -14.56
N LEU A 73 13.15 -14.28 -15.44
CA LEU A 73 12.01 -15.19 -15.29
C LEU A 73 12.41 -16.66 -15.27
N ALA A 74 13.44 -17.05 -16.01
CA ALA A 74 13.91 -18.44 -16.03
C ALA A 74 14.52 -18.90 -14.69
N VAL A 75 14.96 -17.97 -13.83
CA VAL A 75 15.59 -18.27 -12.54
C VAL A 75 14.73 -17.88 -11.33
N ILE A 76 13.72 -17.04 -11.51
CA ILE A 76 12.81 -16.59 -10.45
C ILE A 76 11.56 -17.49 -10.44
N SER A 77 11.34 -18.20 -9.33
CA SER A 77 10.21 -19.14 -9.20
C SER A 77 8.86 -18.48 -8.88
N THR A 78 8.81 -17.17 -8.65
CA THR A 78 7.61 -16.46 -8.17
C THR A 78 6.64 -16.06 -9.29
N GLY A 79 6.92 -16.39 -10.55
CA GLY A 79 6.04 -16.10 -11.69
C GLY A 79 6.05 -14.64 -12.15
N GLY A 80 7.00 -13.82 -11.66
CA GLY A 80 7.17 -12.44 -12.08
C GLY A 80 8.39 -11.78 -11.44
N VAL A 81 8.85 -10.67 -12.02
CA VAL A 81 10.00 -9.91 -11.49
C VAL A 81 9.48 -8.81 -10.58
N HIS A 82 9.80 -8.90 -9.28
CA HIS A 82 9.50 -7.82 -8.33
C HIS A 82 10.32 -6.58 -8.67
N ILE A 83 9.66 -5.44 -8.87
CA ILE A 83 10.27 -4.17 -9.29
C ILE A 83 10.20 -3.09 -8.19
N TYR A 84 9.27 -3.23 -7.25
CA TYR A 84 9.07 -2.21 -6.21
C TYR A 84 8.36 -2.77 -4.98
N GLY A 85 8.69 -2.23 -3.80
CA GLY A 85 8.10 -2.63 -2.53
C GLY A 85 8.07 -1.47 -1.56
N GLY A 86 7.17 -1.55 -0.59
CA GLY A 86 6.95 -0.51 0.41
C GLY A 86 5.75 -0.81 1.30
N GLY A 87 5.11 0.22 1.84
CA GLY A 87 3.85 0.08 2.57
C GLY A 87 2.65 -0.26 1.69
N TRP A 88 1.44 -0.12 2.22
CA TRP A 88 0.20 -0.36 1.49
C TRP A 88 -0.14 0.79 0.54
N GLY A 89 0.27 0.63 -0.72
CA GLY A 89 -0.11 1.51 -1.82
C GLY A 89 -1.62 1.55 -2.09
N HIS A 90 -2.38 0.53 -1.73
CA HIS A 90 -3.84 0.50 -1.91
C HIS A 90 -4.63 1.23 -0.81
N GLU A 91 -3.99 1.59 0.31
CA GLU A 91 -4.63 2.37 1.36
C GLU A 91 -4.41 3.87 1.18
N VAL A 92 -5.37 4.63 1.68
CA VAL A 92 -5.35 6.08 1.81
C VAL A 92 -5.51 6.35 3.31
N PRO A 93 -4.72 7.22 3.95
CA PRO A 93 -3.39 7.63 3.48
C PRO A 93 -2.47 6.42 3.27
N HIS A 94 -1.36 6.63 2.56
CA HIS A 94 -0.36 5.58 2.37
C HIS A 94 0.14 5.04 3.72
N ASN A 95 -0.04 3.74 3.97
CA ASN A 95 0.23 3.14 5.26
C ASN A 95 1.56 2.36 5.25
N GLU A 96 2.54 2.84 6.02
CA GLU A 96 3.87 2.22 6.19
C GLU A 96 4.07 1.71 7.63
N GLY A 97 2.98 1.34 8.31
CA GLY A 97 2.99 0.89 9.70
C GLY A 97 3.80 -0.39 9.96
N PHE A 98 4.05 -0.68 11.23
CA PHE A 98 4.85 -1.84 11.62
C PHE A 98 4.22 -3.15 11.14
N GLY A 99 5.02 -3.98 10.47
CA GLY A 99 4.59 -5.29 9.97
C GLY A 99 3.82 -5.23 8.65
N ILE A 100 3.59 -4.05 8.09
CA ILE A 100 2.96 -3.88 6.78
C ILE A 100 4.01 -4.01 5.68
N TRP A 101 3.65 -4.70 4.60
CA TRP A 101 4.49 -4.81 3.42
C TRP A 101 3.64 -4.91 2.16
N SER A 102 4.22 -4.47 1.04
CA SER A 102 3.74 -4.77 -0.29
C SER A 102 4.88 -4.95 -1.28
N ARG A 103 4.56 -5.58 -2.41
CA ARG A 103 5.44 -5.73 -3.57
C ARG A 103 4.63 -5.59 -4.84
N LEU A 104 5.26 -5.03 -5.86
CA LEU A 104 4.74 -4.92 -7.22
C LEU A 104 5.68 -5.65 -8.17
N SER A 105 5.11 -6.48 -9.03
CA SER A 105 5.87 -7.38 -9.90
C SER A 105 5.40 -7.29 -11.34
N VAL A 106 6.33 -7.35 -12.30
CA VAL A 106 6.04 -7.47 -13.73
C VAL A 106 5.89 -8.95 -14.10
N ARG A 107 4.75 -9.31 -14.66
CA ARG A 107 4.45 -10.66 -15.13
C ARG A 107 4.78 -10.87 -16.61
N PRO A 108 4.93 -12.14 -17.04
CA PRO A 108 5.31 -12.46 -18.42
C PRO A 108 4.33 -11.94 -19.48
N ASP A 109 3.06 -11.75 -19.11
CA ASP A 109 2.01 -11.19 -19.96
C ASP A 109 2.01 -9.65 -19.99
N GLY A 110 2.99 -9.00 -19.36
CA GLY A 110 3.09 -7.53 -19.27
C GLY A 110 2.19 -6.91 -18.20
N THR A 111 1.44 -7.71 -17.44
CA THR A 111 0.61 -7.19 -16.34
C THR A 111 1.44 -6.90 -15.09
N LEU A 112 0.88 -6.03 -14.23
CA LEU A 112 1.45 -5.74 -12.92
C LEU A 112 0.69 -6.48 -11.84
N CYS A 113 1.43 -7.23 -11.01
CA CYS A 113 0.89 -7.98 -9.89
C CYS A 113 1.31 -7.32 -8.58
N TYR A 114 0.34 -6.71 -7.89
CA TYR A 114 0.50 -6.11 -6.58
C TYR A 114 0.12 -7.11 -5.49
N PHE A 115 1.00 -7.32 -4.52
CA PHE A 115 0.74 -8.18 -3.38
C PHE A 115 1.04 -7.42 -2.10
N ALA A 116 0.05 -7.32 -1.22
CA ALA A 116 0.14 -6.58 0.02
C ALA A 116 -0.31 -7.46 1.18
N GLY A 117 0.34 -7.35 2.33
CA GLY A 117 -0.02 -8.15 3.48
C GLY A 117 0.48 -7.56 4.79
N PHE A 118 0.13 -8.26 5.86
CA PHE A 118 0.61 -7.98 7.19
C PHE A 118 1.49 -9.15 7.65
N LYS A 119 2.49 -8.85 8.47
CA LYS A 119 3.39 -9.84 9.04
C LYS A 119 2.56 -10.91 9.75
N TYR A 120 2.77 -12.18 9.38
CA TYR A 120 2.08 -13.35 9.94
C TYR A 120 0.58 -13.51 9.62
N ALA A 121 -0.03 -12.63 8.81
CA ALA A 121 -1.47 -12.71 8.49
C ALA A 121 -1.79 -12.97 7.01
N GLY A 122 -0.79 -13.36 6.22
CA GLY A 122 -0.95 -13.55 4.77
C GLY A 122 -1.06 -12.22 4.02
N GLY A 123 -1.47 -12.28 2.76
CA GLY A 123 -1.61 -11.10 1.91
C GLY A 123 -2.69 -11.26 0.85
N LYS A 124 -3.07 -10.14 0.25
CA LYS A 124 -4.02 -10.05 -0.87
C LYS A 124 -3.29 -9.61 -2.13
N GLN A 125 -3.62 -10.28 -3.23
CA GLN A 125 -3.09 -9.99 -4.54
C GLN A 125 -4.12 -9.27 -5.39
N THR A 126 -3.66 -8.27 -6.14
CA THR A 126 -4.43 -7.53 -7.14
C THR A 126 -3.61 -7.44 -8.41
N GLU A 127 -4.25 -7.66 -9.55
CA GLU A 127 -3.63 -7.59 -10.86
C GLU A 127 -4.11 -6.34 -11.59
N PHE A 128 -3.18 -5.68 -12.27
CA PHE A 128 -3.41 -4.49 -13.07
C PHE A 128 -2.93 -4.75 -14.48
N ALA A 129 -3.87 -4.87 -15.41
CA ALA A 129 -3.62 -5.06 -16.84
C ALA A 129 -3.58 -3.74 -17.62
N THR A 130 -4.10 -2.65 -17.04
CA THR A 130 -4.10 -1.32 -17.70
C THR A 130 -3.62 -0.20 -16.77
N PRO A 131 -3.14 0.92 -17.33
CA PRO A 131 -2.79 2.11 -16.57
C PRO A 131 -3.94 2.63 -15.69
N GLU A 132 -5.18 2.56 -16.17
CA GLU A 132 -6.37 2.99 -15.44
C GLU A 132 -6.59 2.14 -14.19
N GLN A 133 -6.47 0.81 -14.32
CA GLN A 133 -6.60 -0.11 -13.18
C GLN A 133 -5.51 0.16 -12.13
N LEU A 134 -4.28 0.44 -12.55
CA LEU A 134 -3.18 0.77 -11.64
C LEU A 134 -3.40 2.13 -10.95
N ALA A 135 -3.86 3.14 -11.69
CA ALA A 135 -4.14 4.48 -11.17
C ALA A 135 -5.32 4.49 -10.18
N ASP A 136 -6.36 3.71 -10.43
CA ASP A 136 -7.48 3.56 -9.50
C ASP A 136 -7.11 2.68 -8.30
N GLY A 137 -6.22 1.69 -8.50
CA GLY A 137 -5.88 0.69 -7.48
C GLY A 137 -4.82 1.11 -6.45
N LEU A 138 -3.94 2.06 -6.77
CA LEU A 138 -2.85 2.50 -5.89
C LEU A 138 -2.85 4.01 -5.70
N ASN A 139 -2.50 4.47 -4.49
CA ASN A 139 -2.43 5.88 -4.12
C ASN A 139 -1.31 6.63 -4.84
N HIS A 140 -1.45 7.96 -4.94
CA HIS A 140 -0.53 8.81 -5.68
C HIS A 140 0.91 8.74 -5.14
N THR A 141 1.09 8.65 -3.82
CA THR A 141 2.42 8.58 -3.19
C THR A 141 3.18 7.33 -3.63
N TYR A 142 2.53 6.17 -3.61
CA TYR A 142 3.15 4.91 -4.02
C TYR A 142 3.56 4.94 -5.50
N LEU A 143 2.64 5.41 -6.37
CA LEU A 143 2.90 5.53 -7.80
C LEU A 143 4.04 6.52 -8.11
N SER A 144 4.04 7.67 -7.43
CA SER A 144 5.09 8.69 -7.60
C SER A 144 6.46 8.18 -7.18
N ARG A 145 6.55 7.47 -6.05
CA ARG A 145 7.80 6.87 -5.57
C ARG A 145 8.31 5.80 -6.53
N LEU A 146 7.43 4.93 -7.02
CA LEU A 146 7.78 3.94 -8.04
C LEU A 146 8.32 4.60 -9.31
N LEU A 147 7.60 5.56 -9.87
CA LEU A 147 8.04 6.26 -11.07
C LEU A 147 9.40 6.92 -10.86
N ASN A 148 9.63 7.56 -9.71
CA ASN A 148 10.94 8.13 -9.39
C ASN A 148 12.05 7.07 -9.41
N LYS A 149 11.83 5.87 -8.84
CA LYS A 149 12.84 4.78 -8.88
C LYS A 149 13.09 4.25 -10.29
N ILE A 150 12.09 4.30 -11.17
CA ILE A 150 12.24 3.98 -12.58
C ILE A 150 13.07 5.07 -13.27
N GLU A 151 12.72 6.34 -13.10
CA GLU A 151 13.38 7.49 -13.74
C GLU A 151 14.84 7.66 -13.25
N THR A 152 15.16 7.27 -12.01
CA THR A 152 16.54 7.28 -11.48
C THR A 152 17.29 5.95 -11.66
N GLU A 153 16.71 4.96 -12.36
CA GLU A 153 17.26 3.61 -12.57
C GLU A 153 17.52 2.78 -11.29
N GLU A 154 17.19 3.31 -10.11
CA GLU A 154 17.27 2.60 -8.83
C GLU A 154 16.40 1.33 -8.79
N VAL A 155 15.38 1.25 -9.65
CA VAL A 155 14.54 0.05 -9.84
C VAL A 155 15.37 -1.21 -10.13
N TYR A 156 16.49 -1.11 -10.85
CA TYR A 156 17.34 -2.27 -11.13
C TYR A 156 18.11 -2.73 -9.89
N SER A 157 18.52 -1.80 -9.03
CA SER A 157 19.12 -2.12 -7.74
C SER A 157 18.09 -2.81 -6.83
N ILE A 158 16.83 -2.38 -6.87
CA ILE A 158 15.72 -3.05 -6.15
C ILE A 158 15.57 -4.49 -6.65
N MET A 159 15.47 -4.69 -7.96
CA MET A 159 15.38 -6.03 -8.55
C MET A 159 16.55 -6.92 -8.14
N GLN A 160 17.78 -6.39 -8.21
CA GLN A 160 18.98 -7.12 -7.81
C GLN A 160 18.93 -7.54 -6.34
N ASN A 161 18.58 -6.60 -5.45
CA ASN A 161 18.48 -6.85 -4.02
C ASN A 161 17.40 -7.88 -3.69
N TRP A 162 16.31 -7.90 -4.45
CA TRP A 162 15.19 -8.79 -4.13
C TRP A 162 15.40 -10.22 -4.59
N HIS A 163 16.01 -10.41 -5.77
CA HIS A 163 16.09 -11.72 -6.41
C HIS A 163 17.45 -12.38 -6.28
N PHE A 164 18.52 -11.59 -6.07
CA PHE A 164 19.88 -12.10 -6.19
C PHE A 164 20.78 -11.82 -4.98
N ARG A 165 20.37 -10.95 -4.05
CA ARG A 165 21.07 -10.84 -2.76
C ARG A 165 20.68 -12.02 -1.88
N ARG A 166 21.69 -12.79 -1.49
CA ARG A 166 21.64 -13.77 -0.41
C ARG A 166 21.94 -13.08 0.92
#